data_AF-A0AAN8MB09-F1
#
_entry.id   AF-A0AAN8MB09-F1
#
_cell.length_a   1.000
_cell.length_b   1.000
_cell.length_c   1.000
_cell.angle_alpha   90.00
_cell.angle_beta   90.00
_cell.angle_gamma   90.00
#
_symmetry.space_group_name_H-M   'P 1'
#
loop_
_entity.id
_entity.type
_entity.pdbx_description
1 polymer ?
#
loop_
_entity_poly.entity_id
_entity_poly.type
_entity_poly.pdbx_seq_one_letter_code
_entity_poly.pdbx_strand_id
1 'polypeptide(L)'
;MTSPLEKVVAQKKEAIEAVMESFERGAEVLASAVGELFPLCEAAAPVLRLALDNVQSKEVFYVKEQFLAVRNKLDVLSTQLEDIDCEIKKGRLDSQYFSVEENIRNQFRKYMDILEAKPQFREVKTRLFLEHFSKTGGEKNLYVLYDALMGTNSFGESILEVVER
;
A
#
# COMPACT_ATOMS: atom_id res chain seq x y z
N MET A 1 19.10 -13.28 46.89
CA MET A 1 20.02 -12.31 46.24
C MET A 1 19.42 -12.04 44.88
N THR A 2 18.88 -10.84 44.67
CA THR A 2 18.34 -10.43 43.36
C THR A 2 19.46 -10.50 42.33
N SER A 3 19.22 -11.19 41.23
CA SER A 3 20.26 -11.35 40.21
C SER A 3 20.59 -9.98 39.60
N PRO A 4 21.84 -9.74 39.17
CA PRO A 4 22.20 -8.50 38.46
C PRO A 4 21.27 -8.21 37.28
N LEU A 5 20.67 -9.25 36.70
CA LEU A 5 19.69 -9.22 35.63
C LEU A 5 18.33 -8.66 36.05
N GLU A 6 17.77 -9.12 37.19
CA GLU A 6 16.53 -8.55 37.75
C GLU A 6 16.70 -7.04 38.01
N LYS A 7 17.91 -6.62 38.38
CA LYS A 7 18.24 -5.21 38.60
C LYS A 7 18.25 -4.41 37.29
N VAL A 8 18.82 -4.94 36.21
CA VAL A 8 18.88 -4.28 34.90
C VAL A 8 17.51 -4.24 34.22
N VAL A 9 16.76 -5.36 34.24
CA VAL A 9 15.41 -5.42 33.70
C VAL A 9 14.47 -4.50 34.48
N ALA A 10 14.54 -4.51 35.82
CA ALA A 10 13.77 -3.57 36.63
C ALA A 10 14.15 -2.10 36.36
N GLN A 11 15.44 -1.81 36.15
CA GLN A 11 15.91 -0.46 35.80
C GLN A 11 15.46 0.02 34.41
N LYS A 12 15.17 -0.90 33.48
CA LYS A 12 14.76 -0.58 32.11
C LYS A 12 13.28 -0.85 31.83
N LYS A 13 12.54 -1.33 32.82
CA LYS A 13 11.13 -1.71 32.71
C LYS A 13 10.25 -0.59 32.16
N GLU A 14 10.36 0.62 32.70
CA GLU A 14 9.56 1.77 32.24
C GLU A 14 9.86 2.13 30.78
N ALA A 15 11.12 2.02 30.35
CA ALA A 15 11.49 2.27 28.95
C ALA A 15 10.92 1.18 28.02
N ILE A 16 10.89 -0.08 28.47
CA ILE A 16 10.27 -1.18 27.72
C ILE A 16 8.75 -0.97 27.62
N GLU A 17 8.10 -0.60 28.71
CA GLU A 17 6.65 -0.34 28.75
C GLU A 17 6.27 0.86 27.85
N ALA A 18 7.06 1.94 27.87
CA ALA A 18 6.84 3.11 27.02
C ALA A 18 6.96 2.79 25.52
N VAL A 19 7.93 1.95 25.15
CA VAL A 19 8.08 1.50 23.76
C VAL A 19 6.92 0.59 23.34
N MET A 20 6.46 -0.30 24.23
CA MET A 20 5.31 -1.16 23.97
C MET A 20 4.01 -0.36 23.80
N GLU A 21 3.79 0.66 24.63
CA GLU A 21 2.65 1.57 24.51
C GLU A 21 2.70 2.37 23.20
N SER A 22 3.90 2.78 22.78
CA SER A 22 4.11 3.48 21.50
C SER A 22 3.82 2.60 20.29
N PHE A 23 4.13 1.29 20.36
CA PHE A 23 3.73 0.32 19.36
C PHE A 23 2.21 0.05 19.35
N GLU A 24 1.55 0.13 20.51
CA GLU A 24 0.10 -0.04 20.64
C GLU A 24 -0.69 1.14 20.06
N ARG A 25 -0.10 2.35 20.05
CA ARG A 25 -0.73 3.57 19.52
C ARG A 25 -0.64 3.76 18.00
N GLY A 26 0.05 2.89 17.27
CA GLY A 26 0.08 2.91 15.80
C GLY A 26 0.99 3.98 15.17
N ALA A 27 0.98 4.03 13.83
CA ALA A 27 2.00 4.65 12.97
C ALA A 27 2.26 6.16 13.16
N GLU A 28 1.39 6.91 13.87
CA GLU A 28 1.57 8.34 14.14
C GLU A 28 2.85 8.67 14.93
N VAL A 29 3.45 7.70 15.63
CA VAL A 29 4.63 7.90 16.49
C VAL A 29 5.94 7.37 15.88
N LEU A 30 5.88 6.59 14.79
CA LEU A 30 7.08 5.95 14.21
C LEU A 30 8.08 6.96 13.62
N ALA A 31 7.59 8.08 13.07
CA ALA A 31 8.44 9.14 12.52
C ALA A 31 9.28 9.85 13.60
N SER A 32 8.83 9.88 14.86
CA SER A 32 9.52 10.50 16.00
C SER A 32 10.45 9.54 16.77
N ALA A 33 10.36 8.22 16.54
CA ALA A 33 10.92 7.21 17.43
C ALA A 33 12.12 6.41 16.88
N VAL A 34 12.77 6.85 15.79
CA VAL A 34 13.99 6.17 15.28
C VAL A 34 15.11 6.15 16.34
N GLY A 35 15.17 7.17 17.21
CA GLY A 35 16.09 7.20 18.37
C GLY A 35 15.64 6.36 19.58
N GLU A 36 14.35 6.05 19.69
CA GLU A 36 13.73 5.33 20.82
C GLU A 36 13.57 3.82 20.56
N LEU A 37 13.82 3.35 19.34
CA LEU A 37 13.96 1.93 19.01
C LEU A 37 15.34 1.36 19.39
N PHE A 38 16.33 2.22 19.62
CA PHE A 38 17.71 1.87 19.98
C PHE A 38 17.84 1.02 21.28
N PRO A 39 17.05 1.25 22.35
CA PRO A 39 17.08 0.44 23.57
C PRO A 39 16.64 -1.02 23.38
N LEU A 40 15.78 -1.33 22.39
CA LEU A 40 15.44 -2.72 22.05
C LEU A 40 16.63 -3.44 21.40
N CYS A 41 17.37 -2.74 20.55
CA CYS A 41 18.61 -3.27 19.95
C CYS A 41 19.76 -3.35 20.98
N GLU A 42 19.89 -2.36 21.87
CA GLU A 42 20.88 -2.38 22.96
C GLU A 42 20.55 -3.41 24.03
N ALA A 43 19.28 -3.64 24.37
CA ALA A 43 18.87 -4.71 25.29
C ALA A 43 18.98 -6.10 24.65
N ALA A 44 18.88 -6.20 23.32
CA ALA A 44 19.11 -7.46 22.61
C ALA A 44 20.57 -7.92 22.71
N ALA A 45 21.55 -7.01 22.77
CA ALA A 45 22.97 -7.39 22.76
C ALA A 45 23.45 -8.17 24.02
N PRO A 46 23.09 -7.78 25.27
CA PRO A 46 23.36 -8.58 26.47
C PRO A 46 22.56 -9.89 26.52
N VAL A 47 21.33 -9.89 26.00
CA VAL A 47 20.47 -11.09 25.95
C VAL A 47 20.97 -12.10 24.91
N LEU A 48 21.46 -11.63 23.75
CA LEU A 48 22.15 -12.46 22.75
C LEU A 48 23.47 -13.04 23.29
N ARG A 49 24.24 -12.27 24.07
CA ARG A 49 25.43 -12.77 24.77
C ARG A 49 25.10 -13.85 25.81
N LEU A 50 23.98 -13.74 26.52
CA LEU A 50 23.54 -14.77 27.48
C LEU A 50 22.88 -15.98 26.82
N ALA A 51 22.20 -15.83 25.68
CA ALA A 51 21.69 -16.97 24.91
C ALA A 51 22.83 -17.86 24.37
N LEU A 52 24.03 -17.30 24.18
CA LEU A 52 25.25 -18.05 23.87
C LEU A 52 25.81 -18.81 25.09
N ASP A 53 25.52 -18.37 26.33
CA ASP A 53 26.11 -18.91 27.57
C ASP A 53 25.14 -19.73 28.46
N ASN A 54 23.81 -19.50 28.43
CA ASN A 54 22.80 -20.31 29.14
C ASN A 54 21.36 -20.14 28.59
N VAL A 55 20.92 -21.10 27.77
CA VAL A 55 19.68 -21.06 26.95
C VAL A 55 18.36 -21.24 27.75
N GLN A 56 18.40 -21.63 29.03
CA GLN A 56 17.21 -22.11 29.77
C GLN A 56 16.65 -21.18 30.87
N SER A 57 17.08 -19.92 30.97
CA SER A 57 16.56 -19.01 32.01
C SER A 57 15.15 -18.48 31.71
N LYS A 58 14.35 -18.23 32.75
CA LYS A 58 12.97 -17.72 32.61
C LYS A 58 12.92 -16.35 31.93
N GLU A 59 13.95 -15.55 32.16
CA GLU A 59 14.12 -14.22 31.60
C GLU A 59 14.39 -14.28 30.09
N VAL A 60 15.20 -15.24 29.63
CA VAL A 60 15.40 -15.51 28.19
C VAL A 60 14.08 -15.92 27.52
N PHE A 61 13.27 -16.77 28.18
CA PHE A 61 11.94 -17.11 27.68
C PHE A 61 11.01 -15.89 27.62
N TYR A 62 10.96 -15.07 28.67
CA TYR A 62 10.12 -13.86 28.69
C TYR A 62 10.48 -12.89 27.57
N VAL A 63 11.78 -12.61 27.38
CA VAL A 63 12.25 -11.71 26.30
C VAL A 63 11.92 -12.30 24.93
N LYS A 64 12.10 -13.61 24.73
CA LYS A 64 11.70 -14.29 23.49
C LYS A 64 10.21 -14.10 23.19
N GLU A 65 9.34 -14.27 24.19
CA GLU A 65 7.90 -14.06 24.01
C GLU A 65 7.57 -12.60 23.64
N GLN A 66 8.26 -11.62 24.22
CA GLN A 66 8.08 -10.21 23.84
C GLN A 66 8.52 -9.94 22.39
N PHE A 67 9.66 -10.49 21.95
CA PHE A 67 10.10 -10.37 20.55
C PHE A 67 9.12 -11.04 19.59
N LEU A 68 8.59 -12.21 19.95
CA LEU A 68 7.57 -12.89 19.15
C LEU A 68 6.27 -12.07 19.06
N ALA A 69 5.85 -11.44 20.16
CA ALA A 69 4.69 -10.56 20.17
C ALA A 69 4.88 -9.34 19.25
N VAL A 70 6.05 -8.70 19.30
CA VAL A 70 6.40 -7.58 18.42
C VAL A 70 6.43 -8.03 16.95
N ARG A 71 7.10 -9.16 16.65
CA ARG A 71 7.13 -9.71 15.29
C ARG A 71 5.73 -9.97 14.75
N ASN A 72 4.87 -10.63 15.52
CA ASN A 72 3.51 -10.93 15.08
C ASN A 72 2.70 -9.65 14.80
N LYS A 73 2.90 -8.58 15.58
CA LYS A 73 2.28 -7.27 15.29
C LYS A 73 2.84 -6.64 14.01
N LEU A 74 4.16 -6.70 13.80
CA LEU A 74 4.80 -6.22 12.58
C LEU A 74 4.37 -6.99 11.33
N ASP A 75 4.17 -8.31 11.44
CA ASP A 75 3.67 -9.14 10.34
C ASP A 75 2.27 -8.67 9.90
N VAL A 76 1.37 -8.42 10.86
CA VAL A 76 0.02 -7.87 10.57
C VAL A 76 0.11 -6.49 9.93
N LEU A 77 0.96 -5.60 10.44
CA LEU A 77 1.15 -4.26 9.87
C LEU A 77 1.73 -4.32 8.44
N SER A 78 2.63 -5.27 8.16
CA SER A 78 3.19 -5.46 6.83
C SER A 78 2.10 -5.86 5.83
N THR A 79 1.24 -6.82 6.19
CA THR A 79 0.10 -7.20 5.33
C THR A 79 -0.86 -6.04 5.11
N GLN A 80 -1.20 -5.28 6.16
CA GLN A 80 -2.06 -4.10 6.01
C GLN A 80 -1.44 -3.02 5.12
N LEU A 81 -0.12 -2.85 5.18
CA LEU A 81 0.58 -1.89 4.32
C LEU A 81 0.57 -2.34 2.84
N GLU A 82 0.69 -3.64 2.59
CA GLU A 82 0.55 -4.23 1.25
C GLU A 82 -0.86 -4.00 0.69
N ASP A 83 -1.91 -4.21 1.49
CA ASP A 83 -3.29 -3.93 1.11
C ASP A 83 -3.49 -2.45 0.75
N ILE A 84 -2.94 -1.54 1.55
CA ILE A 84 -3.01 -0.09 1.30
C ILE A 84 -2.26 0.29 0.02
N ASP A 85 -1.07 -0.26 -0.23
CA ASP A 85 -0.32 -0.03 -1.48
C ASP A 85 -1.13 -0.48 -2.70
N CYS A 86 -1.78 -1.64 -2.60
CA CYS A 86 -2.64 -2.16 -3.67
C CYS A 86 -3.79 -1.21 -3.99
N GLU A 87 -4.51 -0.72 -2.97
CA GLU A 87 -5.63 0.21 -3.17
C GLU A 87 -5.17 1.58 -3.69
N ILE A 88 -4.00 2.07 -3.24
CA ILE A 88 -3.40 3.30 -3.79
C ILE A 88 -3.08 3.14 -5.28
N LYS A 89 -2.52 1.99 -5.68
CA LYS A 89 -2.19 1.70 -7.07
C LYS A 89 -3.44 1.64 -7.95
N LYS A 90 -4.49 0.93 -7.50
CA LYS A 90 -5.78 0.89 -8.19
C LYS A 90 -6.39 2.28 -8.33
N GLY A 91 -6.47 3.05 -7.25
CA GLY A 91 -7.00 4.42 -7.28
C GLY A 91 -6.20 5.36 -8.18
N ARG A 92 -4.87 5.17 -8.29
CA ARG A 92 -4.03 5.91 -9.23
C ARG A 92 -4.35 5.56 -10.67
N LEU A 93 -4.51 4.27 -11.00
CA LEU A 93 -4.90 3.85 -12.35
C LEU A 93 -6.27 4.41 -12.72
N ASP A 94 -7.25 4.31 -11.82
CA ASP A 94 -8.58 4.87 -12.02
C ASP A 94 -8.49 6.37 -12.33
N SER A 95 -7.79 7.13 -11.49
CA SER A 95 -7.61 8.57 -11.71
C SER A 95 -6.91 8.89 -13.03
N GLN A 96 -5.87 8.13 -13.38
CA GLN A 96 -5.08 8.37 -14.58
C GLN A 96 -5.85 8.07 -15.87
N TYR A 97 -6.68 7.03 -15.88
CA TYR A 97 -7.36 6.54 -17.08
C TYR A 97 -8.85 6.90 -17.14
N PHE A 98 -9.43 7.46 -16.08
CA PHE A 98 -10.85 7.85 -16.01
C PHE A 98 -11.32 8.63 -17.24
N SER A 99 -10.61 9.70 -17.61
CA SER A 99 -11.03 10.53 -18.76
C SER A 99 -10.94 9.77 -20.08
N VAL A 100 -9.96 8.86 -20.23
CA VAL A 100 -9.78 8.07 -21.45
C VAL A 100 -10.92 7.06 -21.58
N GLU A 101 -11.23 6.34 -20.50
CA GLU A 101 -12.33 5.39 -20.45
C GLU A 101 -13.68 6.08 -20.69
N GLU A 102 -13.94 7.19 -20.01
CA GLU A 102 -15.20 7.94 -20.15
C GLU A 102 -15.36 8.50 -21.57
N ASN A 103 -14.27 8.95 -22.20
CA ASN A 103 -14.30 9.37 -23.60
C ASN A 103 -14.69 8.21 -24.52
N ILE A 104 -14.10 7.02 -24.35
CA ILE A 104 -14.44 5.82 -25.16
C ILE A 104 -15.91 5.43 -24.94
N ARG A 105 -16.38 5.38 -23.69
CA ARG A 105 -17.79 5.06 -23.37
C ARG A 105 -18.75 6.07 -24.00
N ASN A 106 -18.42 7.36 -23.97
CA ASN A 106 -19.21 8.40 -24.60
C ASN A 106 -19.21 8.31 -26.13
N GLN A 107 -18.06 8.03 -26.75
CA GLN A 107 -17.96 7.79 -28.19
C GLN A 107 -18.86 6.62 -28.59
N PHE A 108 -18.80 5.50 -27.86
CA PHE A 108 -19.65 4.34 -28.12
C PHE A 108 -21.15 4.69 -28.00
N ARG A 109 -21.55 5.38 -26.92
CA ARG A 109 -22.95 5.82 -26.72
C ARG A 109 -23.45 6.69 -27.88
N LYS A 110 -22.66 7.68 -28.29
CA LYS A 110 -23.01 8.59 -29.40
C LYS A 110 -23.02 7.88 -30.75
N TYR A 111 -22.22 6.85 -30.93
CA TYR A 111 -22.27 6.02 -32.13
C TYR A 111 -23.57 5.22 -32.19
N MET A 112 -23.97 4.58 -31.08
CA MET A 112 -25.27 3.90 -30.98
C MET A 112 -26.44 4.84 -31.26
N ASP A 113 -26.38 6.07 -30.75
CA ASP A 113 -27.37 7.12 -31.04
C ASP A 113 -27.55 7.40 -32.54
N ILE A 114 -26.51 7.25 -33.36
CA ILE A 114 -26.59 7.41 -34.84
C ILE A 114 -27.30 6.21 -35.46
N LEU A 115 -26.94 5.00 -35.04
CA LEU A 115 -27.51 3.76 -35.58
C LEU A 115 -29.02 3.69 -35.34
N GLU A 116 -29.44 4.10 -34.14
CA GLU A 116 -30.84 4.10 -33.71
C GLU A 116 -31.65 5.30 -34.23
N ALA A 117 -30.99 6.28 -34.85
CA ALA A 117 -31.67 7.49 -35.31
C ALA A 117 -32.54 7.26 -36.55
N LYS A 118 -33.69 7.94 -36.57
CA LYS A 118 -34.50 8.12 -37.78
C LYS A 118 -33.65 8.76 -38.89
N PRO A 119 -33.89 8.42 -40.17
CA PRO A 119 -33.06 8.90 -41.29
C PRO A 119 -32.83 10.41 -41.30
N GLN A 120 -33.86 11.21 -40.99
CA GLN A 120 -33.77 12.68 -40.95
C GLN A 120 -32.81 13.26 -39.89
N PHE A 121 -32.42 12.49 -38.87
CA PHE A 121 -31.55 12.94 -37.79
C PHE A 121 -30.14 12.34 -37.86
N ARG A 122 -29.91 11.35 -38.74
CA ARG A 122 -28.62 10.65 -38.83
C ARG A 122 -27.48 11.61 -39.14
N GLU A 123 -27.63 12.45 -40.16
CA GLU A 123 -26.58 13.39 -40.58
C GLU A 123 -26.18 14.36 -39.46
N VAL A 124 -27.17 14.95 -38.78
CA VAL A 124 -26.92 15.87 -37.66
C VAL A 124 -26.21 15.16 -36.51
N LYS A 125 -26.65 13.94 -36.14
CA LYS A 125 -26.01 13.15 -35.08
C LYS A 125 -24.58 12.71 -35.47
N THR A 126 -24.36 12.33 -36.73
CA THR A 126 -23.02 12.00 -37.25
C THR A 126 -22.08 13.19 -37.14
N ARG A 127 -22.53 14.39 -37.52
CA ARG A 127 -21.73 15.61 -37.37
C ARG A 127 -21.38 15.90 -35.91
N LEU A 128 -22.36 15.80 -35.00
CA LEU A 128 -22.14 16.00 -33.55
C LEU A 128 -21.20 14.95 -32.96
N PHE A 129 -21.27 13.70 -33.43
CA PHE A 129 -20.34 12.65 -33.05
C PHE A 129 -18.92 12.99 -33.50
N LEU A 130 -18.71 13.36 -34.78
CA LEU A 130 -17.38 13.69 -35.32
C LEU A 130 -16.76 14.90 -34.61
N GLU A 131 -17.56 15.92 -34.33
CA GLU A 131 -17.12 17.09 -33.57
C GLU A 131 -16.70 16.69 -32.14
N HIS A 132 -17.50 15.87 -31.46
CA HIS A 132 -17.16 15.41 -30.12
C HIS A 132 -15.93 14.48 -30.13
N PHE A 133 -15.86 13.53 -31.07
CA PHE A 133 -14.77 12.58 -31.23
C PHE A 133 -13.43 13.31 -31.37
N SER A 134 -13.35 14.31 -32.26
CA SER A 134 -12.13 15.11 -32.42
C SER A 134 -11.77 15.90 -31.16
N LYS A 135 -12.76 16.51 -30.48
CA LYS A 135 -12.55 17.29 -29.26
C LYS A 135 -12.11 16.45 -28.05
N THR A 136 -12.49 15.18 -27.98
CA THR A 136 -12.16 14.28 -26.86
C THR A 136 -10.96 13.38 -27.13
N GLY A 137 -10.11 13.70 -28.12
CA GLY A 137 -8.87 12.97 -28.40
C GLY A 137 -9.02 11.81 -29.39
N GLY A 138 -10.22 11.56 -29.91
CA GLY A 138 -10.48 10.63 -30.99
C GLY A 138 -9.94 9.22 -30.71
N GLU A 139 -9.20 8.68 -31.67
CA GLU A 139 -8.57 7.36 -31.62
C GLU A 139 -7.44 7.25 -30.61
N LYS A 140 -6.82 8.38 -30.21
CA LYS A 140 -5.73 8.38 -29.22
C LYS A 140 -6.15 7.71 -27.91
N ASN A 141 -7.41 7.85 -27.51
CA ASN A 141 -7.93 7.22 -26.30
C ASN A 141 -7.77 5.68 -26.35
N LEU A 142 -8.02 5.07 -27.50
CA LEU A 142 -7.88 3.62 -27.68
C LEU A 142 -6.42 3.19 -27.55
N TYR A 143 -5.50 3.91 -28.17
CA TYR A 143 -4.07 3.63 -28.06
C TYR A 143 -3.57 3.79 -26.63
N VAL A 144 -3.96 4.87 -25.95
CA VAL A 144 -3.56 5.11 -24.56
C VAL A 144 -4.05 3.99 -23.64
N LEU A 145 -5.31 3.55 -23.79
CA LEU A 145 -5.84 2.47 -22.97
C LEU A 145 -5.19 1.12 -23.30
N TYR A 146 -4.95 0.85 -24.58
CA TYR A 146 -4.23 -0.35 -25.03
C TYR A 146 -2.81 -0.41 -24.44
N ASP A 147 -2.05 0.68 -24.55
CA ASP A 147 -0.69 0.75 -24.05
C ASP A 147 -0.63 0.62 -22.52
N ALA A 148 -1.65 1.13 -21.83
CA ALA A 148 -1.79 1.00 -20.39
C ALA A 148 -2.09 -0.45 -19.95
N LEU A 149 -2.95 -1.14 -20.69
CA LEU A 149 -3.24 -2.56 -20.44
C LEU A 149 -2.01 -3.43 -20.70
N MET A 150 -1.30 -3.18 -21.79
CA MET A 150 -0.15 -3.99 -22.22
C MET A 150 1.16 -3.60 -21.54
N GLY A 151 1.19 -2.52 -20.76
CA GLY A 151 2.42 -2.02 -20.12
C GLY A 151 3.47 -1.48 -21.11
N THR A 152 3.05 -1.07 -22.31
CA THR A 152 3.92 -0.48 -23.34
C THR A 152 4.04 1.04 -23.22
N ASN A 153 3.38 1.63 -22.22
CA ASN A 153 3.52 3.04 -21.90
C ASN A 153 4.93 3.37 -21.38
N SER A 154 5.37 4.62 -21.53
CA SER A 154 6.73 5.02 -21.13
C SER A 154 6.93 5.07 -19.62
N PHE A 155 5.85 5.14 -18.85
CA PHE A 155 5.85 5.29 -17.39
C PHE A 155 4.56 4.70 -16.81
N GLY A 156 4.68 3.77 -15.87
CA GLY A 156 3.55 3.16 -15.16
C GLY A 156 3.65 1.64 -15.11
N GLU A 157 2.96 1.04 -14.14
CA GLU A 157 2.73 -0.41 -14.12
C GLU A 157 1.62 -0.76 -15.12
N SER A 158 1.61 -1.99 -15.64
CA SER A 158 0.49 -2.47 -16.46
C SER A 158 -0.80 -2.49 -15.62
N ILE A 159 -1.92 -2.06 -16.22
CA ILE A 159 -3.23 -2.17 -15.55
C ILE A 159 -3.51 -3.63 -15.16
N LEU A 160 -3.18 -4.59 -16.02
CA LEU A 160 -3.43 -6.01 -15.74
C LEU A 160 -2.60 -6.49 -14.54
N GLU A 161 -1.34 -6.08 -14.45
CA GLU A 161 -0.47 -6.47 -13.32
C GLU A 161 -0.94 -5.91 -11.97
N VAL A 162 -1.53 -4.71 -11.97
CA VAL A 162 -2.06 -4.09 -10.75
C VAL A 162 -3.40 -4.69 -10.33
N VAL A 163 -4.25 -5.06 -11.28
CA VAL A 163 -5.61 -5.57 -11.00
C VAL A 163 -5.63 -7.08 -10.74
N GLU A 164 -4.68 -7.85 -11.29
CA GLU A 164 -4.56 -9.30 -11.04
C GLU A 164 -3.89 -9.65 -9.70
N ARG A 165 -3.29 -8.66 -9.02
CA ARG A 165 -2.74 -8.80 -7.66
C ARG A 165 -3.82 -8.67 -6.59
#